data_AF-A0AAD3ZAL6-F1
#
_entry.id   AF-A0AAD3ZAL6-F1
#
_cell.length_a   1.000
_cell.length_b   1.000
_cell.length_c   1.000
_cell.angle_alpha   90.00
_cell.angle_beta   90.00
_cell.angle_gamma   90.00
#
_symmetry.space_group_name_H-M   'P 1'
#
loop_
_entity.id
_entity.type
_entity.pdbx_description
1 polymer ?
#
loop_
_entity_poly.entity_id
_entity_poly.type
_entity_poly.pdbx_seq_one_letter_code
_entity_poly.pdbx_strand_id
1 'polypeptide(L)'
;MEREQFTVRAPKELVELVREEAAAYGDSINELVVSAIQKEVSVRRQLRLLGQIEKERAAMAERGLQPDSTPLVRQVRMGSDRHK
;
A
#
# COMPACT_ATOMS: atom_id res chain seq x y z
N MET A 1 -6.62 2.58 -22.80
CA MET A 1 -6.62 1.96 -21.45
C MET A 1 -8.00 1.38 -21.23
N GLU A 2 -8.08 0.09 -20.94
CA GLU A 2 -9.35 -0.52 -20.50
C GLU A 2 -9.76 0.11 -19.17
N ARG A 3 -11.01 0.58 -19.10
CA ARG A 3 -11.58 1.20 -17.89
C ARG A 3 -12.66 0.27 -17.37
N GLU A 4 -12.50 -0.20 -16.14
CA GLU A 4 -13.53 -0.96 -15.43
C GLU A 4 -14.24 -0.06 -14.41
N GLN A 5 -15.55 -0.24 -14.25
CA GLN A 5 -16.34 0.51 -13.28
C GLN A 5 -16.37 -0.22 -11.95
N PHE A 6 -15.94 0.47 -10.89
CA PHE A 6 -16.00 0.00 -9.51
C PHE A 6 -16.98 0.87 -8.73
N THR A 7 -18.06 0.26 -8.23
CA THR A 7 -19.09 0.96 -7.44
C THR A 7 -19.09 0.43 -6.02
N VAL A 8 -18.98 1.32 -5.03
CA VAL A 8 -19.01 0.98 -3.61
C VAL A 8 -20.10 1.78 -2.91
N ARG A 9 -20.82 1.15 -1.99
CA ARG A 9 -21.71 1.85 -1.07
C ARG A 9 -20.92 2.31 0.13
N ALA A 10 -20.87 3.61 0.34
CA ALA A 10 -20.22 4.24 1.50
C ALA A 10 -21.25 4.93 2.40
N PRO A 11 -20.96 5.09 3.70
CA PRO A 11 -21.75 5.93 4.59
C PRO A 11 -21.87 7.36 4.04
N LYS A 12 -23.03 8.00 4.24
CA LYS A 12 -23.30 9.35 3.71
C LYS A 12 -22.28 10.38 4.16
N GLU A 13 -21.92 10.34 5.45
CA GLU A 13 -20.93 11.23 6.08
C GLU A 13 -19.57 11.16 5.37
N LEU A 14 -19.17 9.95 4.97
CA LEU A 14 -17.90 9.75 4.27
C LEU A 14 -17.94 10.30 2.83
N VAL A 15 -19.09 10.18 2.16
CA VAL A 15 -19.29 10.76 0.82
C VAL A 15 -19.28 12.30 0.89
N GLU A 16 -19.85 12.87 1.94
CA GLU A 16 -19.83 14.33 2.17
C GLU A 16 -18.41 14.82 2.41
N LEU A 17 -17.66 14.17 3.28
CA LEU A 17 -16.26 14.51 3.56
C LEU A 17 -15.37 14.46 2.30
N VAL A 18 -15.52 13.41 1.48
CA VAL A 18 -14.77 13.29 0.21
C VAL A 18 -15.14 14.40 -0.77
N ARG A 19 -16.41 14.82 -0.78
CA ARG A 19 -16.89 15.91 -1.65
C ARG A 19 -16.33 17.27 -1.21
N GLU A 20 -16.29 17.53 0.10
CA GLU A 20 -15.73 18.76 0.66
C GLU A 20 -14.23 18.87 0.39
N GLU A 21 -13.48 17.79 0.63
CA GLU A 21 -12.06 17.70 0.32
C GLU A 21 -11.79 17.92 -1.18
N ALA A 22 -12.51 17.21 -2.05
CA ALA A 22 -12.37 17.40 -3.50
C ALA A 22 -12.66 18.85 -3.92
N ALA A 23 -13.68 19.49 -3.33
CA ALA A 23 -14.01 20.89 -3.61
C ALA A 23 -12.93 21.87 -3.12
N ALA A 24 -12.28 21.60 -1.99
CA ALA A 24 -11.24 22.44 -1.43
C ALA A 24 -9.96 22.48 -2.28
N TYR A 25 -9.58 21.33 -2.87
CA TYR A 25 -8.36 21.20 -3.66
C TYR A 25 -8.59 21.32 -5.18
N GLY A 26 -9.85 21.36 -5.63
CA GLY A 26 -10.22 21.43 -7.05
C GLY A 26 -10.04 20.09 -7.77
N ASP A 27 -9.92 18.99 -7.03
CA ASP A 27 -9.65 17.66 -7.57
C ASP A 27 -10.94 16.94 -8.00
N SER A 28 -10.82 16.02 -8.95
CA SER A 28 -11.88 15.07 -9.24
C SER A 28 -12.02 14.08 -8.09
N ILE A 29 -13.25 13.86 -7.61
CA ILE A 29 -13.55 12.82 -6.59
C ILE A 29 -12.99 11.46 -7.02
N ASN A 30 -13.03 11.14 -8.32
CA ASN A 30 -12.49 9.88 -8.82
C ASN A 30 -10.96 9.81 -8.66
N GLU A 31 -10.24 10.89 -8.90
CA GLU A 31 -8.78 10.95 -8.75
C GLU A 31 -8.37 10.86 -7.28
N LEU A 32 -9.12 11.53 -6.39
CA LEU A 32 -8.95 11.42 -4.95
C LEU A 32 -9.15 9.98 -4.46
N VAL A 33 -10.20 9.30 -4.93
CA VAL A 33 -10.46 7.90 -4.56
C VAL A 33 -9.38 6.97 -5.11
N VAL A 34 -8.96 7.14 -6.36
CA VAL A 34 -7.91 6.31 -6.97
C VAL A 34 -6.59 6.47 -6.23
N SER A 35 -6.19 7.71 -5.92
CA SER A 35 -4.94 7.99 -5.20
C SER A 35 -4.97 7.45 -3.77
N ALA A 36 -6.11 7.59 -3.06
CA ALA A 36 -6.30 7.02 -1.73
C ALA A 36 -6.16 5.50 -1.74
N ILE A 37 -6.78 4.81 -2.71
CA ILE A 37 -6.68 3.35 -2.85
C ILE A 37 -5.23 2.93 -3.12
N GLN A 38 -4.53 3.62 -4.04
CA GLN A 38 -3.13 3.31 -4.35
C GLN A 38 -2.24 3.44 -3.11
N LYS A 39 -2.42 4.52 -2.34
CA LYS A 39 -1.68 4.77 -1.09
C LYS A 39 -1.96 3.67 -0.06
N GLU A 40 -3.22 3.33 0.17
CA GLU A 40 -3.62 2.30 1.13
C GLU A 40 -3.08 0.91 0.76
N VAL A 41 -3.15 0.55 -0.52
CA VAL A 41 -2.59 -0.73 -1.01
C VAL A 41 -1.08 -0.77 -0.81
N SER A 42 -0.37 0.33 -1.06
CA SER A 42 1.07 0.43 -0.84
C SER A 42 1.43 0.24 0.64
N VAL A 43 0.75 0.96 1.54
CA VAL A 43 0.95 0.87 2.99
C VAL A 43 0.70 -0.56 3.49
N ARG A 44 -0.40 -1.20 3.09
CA ARG A 44 -0.70 -2.59 3.46
C ARG A 44 0.32 -3.59 2.94
N ARG A 45 0.97 -3.33 1.82
CA ARG A 45 2.07 -4.18 1.31
C ARG A 45 3.32 -4.00 2.16
N GLN A 46 3.68 -2.77 2.46
CA GLN A 46 4.85 -2.46 3.30
C GLN A 46 4.72 -3.06 4.71
N LEU A 47 3.54 -2.93 5.34
CA LEU A 47 3.29 -3.52 6.66
C LEU A 47 3.38 -5.05 6.64
N ARG A 48 2.90 -5.70 5.57
CA ARG A 48 3.05 -7.15 5.41
C ARG A 48 4.51 -7.57 5.25
N LEU A 49 5.29 -6.82 4.48
CA LEU A 49 6.73 -7.07 4.32
C LEU A 49 7.46 -6.89 5.66
N LEU A 50 7.16 -5.83 6.40
CA LEU A 50 7.74 -5.60 7.72
C LEU A 50 7.46 -6.77 8.67
N GLY A 51 6.20 -7.24 8.73
CA GLY A 51 5.84 -8.38 9.56
C GLY A 51 6.52 -9.69 9.14
N GLN A 52 6.85 -9.88 7.85
CA GLN A 52 7.66 -11.01 7.39
C GLN A 52 9.11 -10.89 7.87
N ILE A 53 9.71 -9.70 7.75
CA ILE A 53 11.07 -9.42 8.22
C ILE A 53 11.20 -9.68 9.72
N GLU A 54 10.23 -9.23 10.52
CA GLU A 54 10.24 -9.43 11.96
C GLU A 54 10.12 -10.90 12.35
N LYS A 55 9.24 -11.66 11.66
CA LYS A 55 9.12 -13.11 11.88
C LYS A 55 10.40 -13.85 11.53
N GLU A 56 11.03 -13.51 10.41
CA GLU A 56 12.32 -14.08 10.03
C GLU A 56 13.37 -13.73 11.09
N ARG A 57 13.45 -12.48 11.55
CA ARG A 57 14.41 -12.06 12.59
C ARG A 57 14.21 -12.81 13.90
N ALA A 58 12.97 -13.02 14.33
CA ALA A 58 12.68 -13.80 15.53
C ALA A 58 13.18 -15.25 15.38
N ALA A 59 12.89 -15.89 14.23
CA ALA A 59 13.39 -17.22 13.93
C ALA A 59 14.93 -17.29 13.81
N MET A 60 15.58 -16.21 13.37
CA MET A 60 17.05 -16.09 13.35
C MET A 60 17.63 -16.01 14.77
N ALA A 61 17.02 -15.20 15.65
CA ALA A 61 17.46 -15.05 17.03
C ALA A 61 17.39 -16.39 17.79
N GLU A 62 16.36 -17.20 17.52
CA GLU A 62 16.23 -18.55 18.09
C GLU A 62 17.26 -19.55 17.53
N ARG A 63 17.69 -19.40 16.26
CA ARG A 63 18.60 -20.33 15.59
C ARG A 63 20.09 -19.98 15.72
N GLY A 64 20.43 -18.77 16.16
CA GLY A 64 21.82 -18.32 16.33
C GLY A 64 22.63 -18.18 15.03
N LEU A 65 21.99 -18.29 13.87
CA LEU A 65 22.61 -18.20 12.54
C LEU A 65 22.04 -16.99 11.81
N GLN A 66 22.91 -16.07 11.37
CA GLN A 66 22.53 -14.97 10.50
C GLN A 66 22.43 -15.48 9.06
N PRO A 67 21.24 -15.56 8.44
CA PRO A 67 21.10 -16.02 7.07
C PRO A 67 21.53 -14.93 6.10
N ASP A 68 21.82 -15.37 4.87
CA ASP A 68 22.18 -14.50 3.76
C ASP A 68 21.11 -13.43 3.53
N SER A 69 21.51 -12.16 3.57
CA SER A 69 20.64 -10.97 3.43
C SER A 69 20.09 -10.80 2.01
N THR A 70 20.65 -11.56 1.07
CA THR A 70 20.40 -11.44 -0.38
C THR A 70 18.92 -11.56 -0.79
N PRO A 71 18.08 -12.46 -0.23
CA PRO A 71 16.66 -12.57 -0.59
C PRO A 71 15.84 -11.34 -0.19
N LEU A 72 16.11 -10.78 1.00
CA LEU A 72 15.44 -9.59 1.53
C LEU A 72 15.77 -8.34 0.69
N VAL A 73 17.06 -8.16 0.37
CA VAL A 73 17.51 -7.08 -0.53
C VAL A 73 16.84 -7.20 -1.90
N ARG A 74 16.66 -8.42 -2.41
CA ARG A 74 16.00 -8.68 -3.70
C ARG A 74 14.51 -8.32 -3.67
N GLN A 75 13.80 -8.62 -2.58
CA GLN A 75 12.38 -8.24 -2.42
C GLN A 75 12.19 -6.72 -2.34
N VAL A 76 13.07 -6.02 -1.63
CA VAL A 76 13.05 -4.55 -1.57
C VAL A 76 13.31 -3.95 -2.95
N ARG A 77 14.32 -4.48 -3.68
CA ARG A 77 14.68 -4.00 -5.02
C ARG A 77 13.58 -4.25 -6.05
N MET A 78 13.01 -5.46 -6.09
CA MET A 78 11.88 -5.77 -7.00
C MET A 78 10.57 -5.05 -6.63
N GLY A 79 10.42 -4.58 -5.38
CA GLY A 79 9.33 -3.70 -4.96
C GLY A 79 9.50 -2.26 -5.44
N SER A 80 10.74 -1.75 -5.50
CA SER A 80 11.08 -0.42 -6.00
C SER A 80 11.08 -0.30 -7.53
N ASP A 81 11.28 -1.41 -8.26
CA ASP A 81 11.36 -1.40 -9.73
C ASP A 81 10.01 -1.25 -10.46
N ARG A 82 8.89 -0.97 -9.77
CA ARG A 82 7.59 -0.65 -10.41
C ARG A 82 7.43 0.82 -10.85
N HIS A 83 8.50 1.61 -10.80
CA HIS A 83 8.54 2.93 -11.44
C HIS A 83 9.39 2.89 -12.70
N LYS A 84 8.82 2.38 -13.79
CA LYS A 84 9.08 2.82 -15.16
C LYS A 84 7.80 2.76 -15.97
#